data_AF-A0A3M2S9F4-F1
#
_entry.id   AF-A0A3M2S9F4-F1
#
_cell.length_a   1.000
_cell.length_b   1.000
_cell.length_c   1.000
_cell.angle_alpha   90.00
_cell.angle_beta   90.00
_cell.angle_gamma   90.00
#
_symmetry.space_group_name_H-M   'P 1'
#
loop_
_entity.id
_entity.type
_entity.pdbx_description
1 polymer ?
#
loop_
_entity_poly.entity_id
_entity_poly.type
_entity_poly.pdbx_seq_one_letter_code
_entity_poly.pdbx_strand_id
1 'polypeptide(L)'
;MPADSPHINLCKTIMSAVALGYPMPTLLNWGREYNRPSWHFAGSHIAKLESLLGGIEALLENGDASVNDVAILVDAYDMWFQLPPSVLLERYHQLNRESDARVCKEWADFEDFPIPPPRQDIIVTTAKDCFPDSYSGSDPRYEHWPESPMPKDMYGEGTDVIPWSFDPARKYKKVRPRCVNSGLIMGSMGALRDALRRCKEKIGRVAMNGRQLWSDQALIGEVIGDQEIWREWVRHLASSWNGSIANNDKTSLDDAVRSIADAALLGQRFEFGIGLDYNFTTAPPTCSAEEDGYFVNLSDVANVTSESEKAGVPGPPRIHGPPPELRRSPDKILSGTNWGSVPLYTDFFFGVTPVGIHHNAYVNGLKGLRLRTWWDKMWYYPQLRDLIVQRLNDDDESERPLAEVEDGIVYRADGHHKTARVFSPRNPSGQRFVPIAWDGVCQSKASGKMWYDELFGDEKGPLQV
;
A
#
# COMPACT_ATOMS: atom_id res chain seq x y z
N MET A 1 7.61 2.82 -8.04
CA MET A 1 6.41 3.55 -8.49
C MET A 1 6.13 3.25 -9.96
N PRO A 2 5.01 2.60 -10.31
CA PRO A 2 4.64 2.35 -11.71
C PRO A 2 4.17 3.63 -12.39
N ALA A 3 4.88 4.07 -13.42
CA ALA A 3 4.55 5.27 -14.19
C ALA A 3 4.93 5.04 -15.66
N ASP A 4 4.05 5.37 -16.58
CA ASP A 4 4.27 5.14 -18.02
C ASP A 4 4.77 6.38 -18.75
N SER A 5 4.50 7.55 -18.19
CA SER A 5 4.73 8.85 -18.84
C SER A 5 4.86 10.00 -17.84
N PRO A 6 5.46 11.13 -18.28
CA PRO A 6 5.58 12.35 -17.47
C PRO A 6 4.21 12.92 -17.10
N HIS A 7 4.03 13.30 -15.83
CA HIS A 7 2.77 13.86 -15.35
C HIS A 7 2.95 14.71 -14.09
N ILE A 8 2.15 15.77 -13.93
CA ILE A 8 2.22 16.63 -12.74
C ILE A 8 1.86 15.88 -11.45
N ASN A 9 0.86 15.01 -11.48
CA ASN A 9 0.55 14.19 -10.30
C ASN A 9 1.64 13.19 -9.94
N LEU A 10 2.39 12.67 -10.92
CA LEU A 10 3.60 11.88 -10.63
C LEU A 10 4.62 12.75 -9.90
N CYS A 11 4.83 13.97 -10.39
CA CYS A 11 5.68 14.95 -9.73
C CYS A 11 5.25 15.21 -8.28
N LYS A 12 3.95 15.45 -8.02
CA LYS A 12 3.39 15.65 -6.68
C LYS A 12 3.67 14.46 -5.76
N THR A 13 3.44 13.23 -6.22
CA THR A 13 3.73 12.01 -5.47
C THR A 13 5.21 11.93 -5.07
N ILE A 14 6.13 12.07 -6.04
CA ILE A 14 7.58 11.99 -5.77
C ILE A 14 8.03 13.11 -4.85
N MET A 15 7.59 14.35 -5.12
CA MET A 15 8.01 15.53 -4.36
C MET A 15 7.47 15.53 -2.94
N SER A 16 6.28 14.96 -2.70
CA SER A 16 5.78 14.71 -1.34
C SER A 16 6.67 13.72 -0.59
N ALA A 17 7.11 12.65 -1.25
CA ALA A 17 8.00 11.65 -0.67
C ALA A 17 9.38 12.26 -0.35
N VAL A 18 9.98 12.99 -1.29
CA VAL A 18 11.28 13.65 -1.11
C VAL A 18 11.23 14.66 0.03
N ALA A 19 10.22 15.53 0.09
CA ALA A 19 10.07 16.51 1.17
C ALA A 19 10.04 15.84 2.56
N LEU A 20 9.43 14.65 2.65
CA LEU A 20 9.29 13.86 3.86
C LEU A 20 10.50 12.97 4.17
N GLY A 21 11.54 12.97 3.32
CA GLY A 21 12.77 12.20 3.55
C GLY A 21 12.70 10.74 3.10
N TYR A 22 11.77 10.39 2.21
CA TYR A 22 11.80 9.09 1.54
C TYR A 22 12.93 9.05 0.50
N PRO A 23 13.56 7.87 0.29
CA PRO A 23 14.57 7.72 -0.74
C PRO A 23 13.98 7.96 -2.13
N MET A 24 14.83 8.42 -3.07
CA MET A 24 14.40 8.65 -4.45
C MET A 24 13.78 7.39 -5.06
N PRO A 25 12.61 7.51 -5.70
CA PRO A 25 11.89 6.36 -6.17
C PRO A 25 12.51 5.81 -7.47
N THR A 26 12.37 4.49 -7.62
CA THR A 26 12.51 3.85 -8.93
C THR A 26 11.16 3.85 -9.65
N LEU A 27 11.13 4.48 -10.82
CA LEU A 27 10.05 4.45 -11.78
C LEU A 27 10.08 3.10 -12.52
N LEU A 28 9.02 2.34 -12.32
CA LEU A 28 8.77 1.12 -13.06
C LEU A 28 7.95 1.51 -14.29
N ASN A 29 8.02 0.70 -15.35
CA ASN A 29 7.06 0.78 -16.46
C ASN A 29 7.15 2.01 -17.40
N TRP A 30 8.18 2.83 -17.23
CA TRP A 30 8.37 4.06 -18.01
C TRP A 30 8.47 3.86 -19.52
N GLY A 31 7.76 4.68 -20.30
CA GLY A 31 7.84 4.71 -21.77
C GLY A 31 7.33 3.43 -22.46
N ARG A 32 6.65 2.54 -21.73
CA ARG A 32 6.08 1.32 -22.30
C ARG A 32 4.65 1.57 -22.78
N GLU A 33 4.38 1.20 -24.03
CA GLU A 33 3.01 1.11 -24.52
C GLU A 33 2.38 -0.20 -24.04
N TYR A 34 1.30 -0.09 -23.26
CA TYR A 34 0.50 -1.22 -22.78
C TYR A 34 -0.51 -1.74 -23.81
N ASN A 35 -0.66 -1.03 -24.93
CA ASN A 35 -1.45 -1.45 -26.08
C ASN A 35 -0.67 -2.45 -26.94
N ARG A 36 -0.38 -3.63 -26.40
CA ARG A 36 0.10 -4.74 -27.24
C ARG A 36 -1.10 -5.46 -27.86
N PRO A 37 -1.15 -5.70 -29.18
CA PRO A 37 -2.21 -6.48 -29.80
C PRO A 37 -2.42 -7.88 -29.20
N SER A 38 -1.37 -8.46 -28.60
CA SER A 38 -1.44 -9.76 -27.90
C SER A 38 -1.88 -9.67 -26.43
N TRP A 39 -2.00 -8.45 -25.87
CA TRP A 39 -2.49 -8.18 -24.52
C TRP A 39 -3.81 -7.43 -24.65
N HIS A 40 -4.84 -8.13 -25.09
CA HIS A 40 -6.20 -7.59 -25.14
C HIS A 40 -6.60 -7.11 -23.72
N PHE A 41 -6.76 -5.79 -23.56
CA PHE A 41 -7.22 -4.98 -22.42
C PHE A 41 -6.79 -5.34 -20.96
N ALA A 42 -5.65 -6.00 -20.76
CA ALA A 42 -5.07 -6.37 -19.44
C ALA A 42 -3.67 -5.76 -19.15
N GLY A 43 -3.13 -5.01 -20.12
CA GLY A 43 -1.74 -4.55 -20.24
C GLY A 43 -1.06 -3.96 -19.01
N SER A 44 -1.58 -2.81 -18.56
CA SER A 44 -0.93 -1.93 -17.60
C SER A 44 -0.90 -2.49 -16.18
N HIS A 45 -1.97 -3.19 -15.79
CA HIS A 45 -2.15 -3.72 -14.44
C HIS A 45 -1.22 -4.90 -14.14
N ILE A 46 -1.19 -5.92 -15.00
CA ILE A 46 -0.24 -7.04 -14.88
C ILE A 46 1.21 -6.52 -14.85
N ALA A 47 1.51 -5.54 -15.71
CA ALA A 47 2.85 -4.98 -15.81
C ALA A 47 3.34 -4.32 -14.52
N LYS A 48 2.46 -3.87 -13.62
CA LYS A 48 2.83 -3.28 -12.32
C LYS A 48 3.52 -4.32 -11.42
N LEU A 49 2.88 -5.46 -11.21
CA LEU A 49 3.43 -6.54 -10.36
C LEU A 49 4.64 -7.21 -11.04
N GLU A 50 4.59 -7.42 -12.36
CA GLU A 50 5.74 -7.97 -13.09
C GLU A 50 6.96 -7.06 -13.07
N SER A 51 6.77 -5.74 -13.17
CA SER A 51 7.89 -4.80 -13.13
C SER A 51 8.43 -4.60 -11.72
N LEU A 52 7.59 -4.72 -10.69
CA LEU A 52 8.06 -4.76 -9.31
C LEU A 52 8.94 -6.00 -9.10
N LEU A 53 8.46 -7.17 -9.52
CA LEU A 53 9.25 -8.41 -9.44
C LEU A 53 10.59 -8.26 -10.16
N GLY A 54 10.57 -7.77 -11.41
CA GLY A 54 11.80 -7.58 -12.18
C GLY A 54 12.76 -6.56 -11.55
N GLY A 55 12.24 -5.51 -10.91
CA GLY A 55 13.04 -4.52 -10.19
C GLY A 55 13.71 -5.12 -8.96
N ILE A 56 12.95 -5.86 -8.13
CA ILE A 56 13.48 -6.55 -6.96
C ILE A 56 14.54 -7.59 -7.37
N GLU A 57 14.23 -8.44 -8.36
CA GLU A 57 15.18 -9.45 -8.85
C GLU A 57 16.48 -8.80 -9.36
N ALA A 58 16.39 -7.67 -10.08
CA ALA A 58 17.57 -6.96 -10.56
C ALA A 58 18.44 -6.38 -9.42
N LEU A 59 17.83 -5.80 -8.38
CA LEU A 59 18.59 -5.26 -7.24
C LEU A 59 19.27 -6.38 -6.44
N LEU A 60 18.56 -7.49 -6.20
CA LEU A 60 19.09 -8.66 -5.51
C LEU A 60 20.22 -9.34 -6.30
N GLU A 61 20.07 -9.48 -7.63
CA GLU A 61 21.10 -10.07 -8.51
C GLU A 61 22.38 -9.23 -8.57
N ASN A 62 22.26 -7.91 -8.55
CA ASN A 62 23.40 -7.00 -8.57
C ASN A 62 24.14 -6.93 -7.21
N GLY A 63 23.51 -7.39 -6.13
CA GLY A 63 24.00 -7.17 -4.77
C GLY A 63 23.79 -5.74 -4.26
N ASP A 64 22.95 -4.96 -4.95
CA ASP A 64 22.58 -3.59 -4.55
C ASP A 64 21.55 -3.60 -3.39
N ALA A 65 20.88 -4.73 -3.17
CA ALA A 65 19.94 -4.92 -2.06
C ALA A 65 20.03 -6.33 -1.47
N SER A 66 19.55 -6.47 -0.24
CA SER A 66 19.40 -7.71 0.51
C SER A 66 17.95 -8.23 0.47
N VAL A 67 17.76 -9.53 0.63
CA VAL A 67 16.42 -10.13 0.78
C VAL A 67 15.67 -9.62 2.01
N ASN A 68 16.40 -9.08 3.00
CA ASN A 68 15.83 -8.51 4.22
C ASN A 68 15.50 -7.02 4.09
N ASP A 69 15.91 -6.37 2.99
CA ASP A 69 15.57 -4.96 2.77
C ASP A 69 14.07 -4.84 2.50
N VAL A 70 13.47 -3.72 2.89
CA VAL A 70 12.04 -3.46 2.69
C VAL A 70 11.85 -2.73 1.37
N ALA A 71 10.99 -3.28 0.51
CA ALA A 71 10.53 -2.58 -0.69
C ALA A 71 9.08 -2.09 -0.51
N ILE A 72 8.79 -0.95 -1.12
CA ILE A 72 7.46 -0.34 -1.11
C ILE A 72 7.04 -0.05 -2.55
N LEU A 73 5.93 -0.65 -2.97
CA LEU A 73 5.20 -0.28 -4.16
C LEU A 73 4.11 0.70 -3.77
N VAL A 74 4.07 1.86 -4.43
CA VAL A 74 2.96 2.80 -4.33
C VAL A 74 2.46 3.21 -5.70
N ASP A 75 1.17 3.51 -5.79
CA ASP A 75 0.58 4.15 -6.96
C ASP A 75 1.17 5.54 -7.19
N ALA A 76 1.42 5.86 -8.45
CA ALA A 76 2.31 6.98 -8.79
C ALA A 76 1.56 8.27 -9.10
N TYR A 77 0.27 8.21 -9.46
CA TYR A 77 -0.48 9.35 -10.00
C TYR A 77 -1.53 9.93 -9.04
N ASP A 78 -1.76 9.31 -7.90
CA ASP A 78 -2.84 9.65 -6.98
C ASP A 78 -2.52 9.26 -5.52
N MET A 79 -1.24 9.18 -5.17
CA MET A 79 -0.78 8.95 -3.80
C MET A 79 0.02 10.16 -3.31
N TRP A 80 -0.36 10.77 -2.19
CA TRP A 80 0.46 11.82 -1.57
C TRP A 80 0.86 11.40 -0.16
N PHE A 81 2.16 11.44 0.12
CA PHE A 81 2.67 11.20 1.47
C PHE A 81 2.42 12.43 2.33
N GLN A 82 2.16 12.25 3.62
CA GLN A 82 2.06 13.35 4.60
C GLN A 82 2.91 13.13 5.87
N LEU A 83 3.34 11.89 6.16
CA LEU A 83 4.20 11.56 7.29
C LEU A 83 5.56 10.98 6.82
N PRO A 84 6.64 11.11 7.60
CA PRO A 84 7.98 10.63 7.23
C PRO A 84 8.10 9.09 7.22
N PRO A 85 9.14 8.53 6.57
CA PRO A 85 9.33 7.07 6.45
C PRO A 85 9.47 6.36 7.79
N SER A 86 9.97 7.05 8.83
CA SER A 86 10.03 6.52 10.20
C SER A 86 8.67 6.08 10.71
N VAL A 87 7.60 6.81 10.41
CA VAL A 87 6.23 6.43 10.80
C VAL A 87 5.76 5.21 10.03
N LEU A 88 6.04 5.15 8.72
CA LEU A 88 5.66 4.00 7.89
C LEU A 88 6.35 2.70 8.34
N LEU A 89 7.65 2.78 8.61
CA LEU A 89 8.44 1.62 9.04
C LEU A 89 8.03 1.15 10.44
N GLU A 90 7.79 2.07 11.37
CA GLU A 90 7.26 1.71 12.70
C GLU A 90 5.90 1.01 12.58
N ARG A 91 4.98 1.56 11.78
CA ARG A 91 3.66 0.97 11.53
C ARG A 91 3.73 -0.38 10.83
N TYR A 92 4.68 -0.57 9.92
CA TYR A 92 4.91 -1.87 9.28
C TYR A 92 5.23 -2.95 10.32
N HIS A 93 6.15 -2.68 11.24
CA HIS A 93 6.47 -3.61 12.32
C HIS A 93 5.30 -3.80 13.29
N GLN A 94 4.62 -2.71 13.67
CA GLN A 94 3.45 -2.78 14.54
C GLN A 94 2.34 -3.65 13.94
N LEU A 95 1.97 -3.43 12.68
CA LEU A 95 0.93 -4.19 11.99
C LEU A 95 1.30 -5.68 11.88
N ASN A 96 2.56 -6.00 11.59
CA ASN A 96 3.03 -7.40 11.58
C ASN A 96 2.94 -8.03 12.97
N ARG A 97 3.38 -7.35 14.03
CA ARG A 97 3.26 -7.84 15.42
C ARG A 97 1.81 -8.04 15.85
N GLU A 98 0.93 -7.10 15.55
CA GLU A 98 -0.50 -7.20 15.86
C GLU A 98 -1.15 -8.37 15.11
N SER A 99 -0.74 -8.61 13.86
CA SER A 99 -1.21 -9.74 13.06
C SER A 99 -0.71 -11.07 13.63
N ASP A 100 0.59 -11.19 13.88
CA ASP A 100 1.20 -12.36 14.50
C ASP A 100 0.53 -12.68 15.84
N ALA A 101 0.26 -11.68 16.68
CA ALA A 101 -0.44 -11.87 17.95
C ALA A 101 -1.87 -12.40 17.80
N ARG A 102 -2.63 -11.91 16.81
CA ARG A 102 -3.97 -12.42 16.50
C ARG A 102 -3.91 -13.88 16.02
N VAL A 103 -3.00 -14.18 15.10
CA VAL A 103 -2.82 -15.53 14.58
C VAL A 103 -2.37 -16.48 15.68
N CYS A 104 -1.41 -16.12 16.53
CA CYS A 104 -1.01 -16.95 17.66
C CYS A 104 -2.20 -17.28 18.59
N LYS A 105 -3.11 -16.33 18.81
CA LYS A 105 -4.32 -16.58 19.60
C LYS A 105 -5.29 -17.55 18.93
N GLU A 106 -5.47 -17.45 17.61
CA GLU A 106 -6.30 -18.41 16.85
C GLU A 106 -5.71 -19.83 16.85
N TRP A 107 -4.39 -19.94 17.01
CA TRP A 107 -3.66 -21.20 16.97
C TRP A 107 -3.27 -21.75 18.35
N ALA A 108 -3.72 -21.11 19.43
CA ALA A 108 -3.35 -21.47 20.80
C ALA A 108 -3.76 -22.91 21.18
N ASP A 109 -4.83 -23.44 20.57
CA ASP A 109 -5.27 -24.82 20.82
C ASP A 109 -4.45 -25.87 20.04
N PHE A 110 -3.47 -25.44 19.23
CA PHE A 110 -2.72 -26.28 18.29
C PHE A 110 -1.19 -26.25 18.54
N GLU A 111 -0.74 -26.00 19.77
CA GLU A 111 0.69 -25.84 20.11
C GLU A 111 1.57 -27.05 19.69
N ASP A 112 1.05 -28.28 19.79
CA ASP A 112 1.76 -29.51 19.44
C ASP A 112 1.66 -29.89 17.94
N PHE A 113 1.04 -29.03 17.11
CA PHE A 113 0.89 -29.31 15.68
C PHE A 113 2.19 -29.02 14.90
N PRO A 114 2.63 -29.89 13.97
CA PRO A 114 3.93 -29.74 13.31
C PRO A 114 4.09 -28.50 12.41
N ILE A 115 3.00 -27.85 12.02
CA ILE A 115 3.03 -26.65 11.19
C ILE A 115 2.82 -25.45 12.12
N PRO A 116 3.78 -24.51 12.20
CA PRO A 116 3.66 -23.36 13.08
C PRO A 116 2.59 -22.38 12.59
N PRO A 117 2.08 -21.51 13.48
CA PRO A 117 1.18 -20.44 13.09
C PRO A 117 1.83 -19.55 12.01
N PRO A 118 1.09 -19.14 10.97
CA PRO A 118 1.62 -18.29 9.91
C PRO A 118 2.02 -16.92 10.47
N ARG A 119 3.02 -16.29 9.84
CA ARG A 119 3.51 -14.96 10.22
C ARG A 119 3.36 -13.97 9.07
N GLN A 120 3.13 -12.72 9.40
CA GLN A 120 2.99 -11.64 8.42
C GLN A 120 4.32 -10.92 8.17
N ASP A 121 4.63 -10.71 6.89
CA ASP A 121 5.81 -9.95 6.45
C ASP A 121 5.49 -8.98 5.30
N ILE A 122 4.42 -9.23 4.55
CA ILE A 122 3.92 -8.36 3.49
C ILE A 122 2.63 -7.69 3.96
N ILE A 123 2.55 -6.38 3.79
CA ILE A 123 1.36 -5.58 4.05
C ILE A 123 0.84 -5.01 2.73
N VAL A 124 -0.44 -5.25 2.47
CA VAL A 124 -1.18 -4.62 1.38
C VAL A 124 -2.26 -3.72 1.96
N THR A 125 -2.48 -2.55 1.35
CA THR A 125 -3.58 -1.68 1.78
C THR A 125 -4.93 -2.37 1.61
N THR A 126 -5.88 -2.03 2.48
CA THR A 126 -7.23 -2.60 2.43
C THR A 126 -8.23 -1.64 1.80
N ALA A 127 -9.31 -2.20 1.26
CA ALA A 127 -10.50 -1.51 0.82
C ALA A 127 -11.73 -2.04 1.57
N LYS A 128 -12.77 -1.21 1.61
CA LYS A 128 -14.09 -1.58 2.12
C LYS A 128 -14.93 -2.32 1.10
N ASP A 129 -14.71 -2.03 -0.17
CA ASP A 129 -15.39 -2.67 -1.29
C ASP A 129 -14.57 -3.83 -1.83
N CYS A 130 -15.17 -5.02 -1.82
CA CYS A 130 -14.56 -6.25 -2.34
C CYS A 130 -14.67 -6.29 -3.85
N PHE A 131 -13.80 -5.50 -4.49
CA PHE A 131 -13.54 -5.54 -5.91
C PHE A 131 -12.07 -5.86 -6.17
N PRO A 132 -11.72 -6.30 -7.38
CA PRO A 132 -12.67 -6.74 -8.38
C PRO A 132 -13.22 -8.15 -8.06
N ASP A 133 -14.42 -8.46 -8.55
CA ASP A 133 -15.12 -9.73 -8.31
C ASP A 133 -14.90 -10.71 -9.49
N SER A 134 -15.62 -11.84 -9.52
CA SER A 134 -15.46 -12.86 -10.57
C SER A 134 -15.61 -12.34 -12.00
N TYR A 135 -16.26 -11.19 -12.21
CA TYR A 135 -16.39 -10.56 -13.53
C TYR A 135 -15.08 -9.98 -14.07
N SER A 136 -14.08 -9.71 -13.23
CA SER A 136 -12.75 -9.26 -13.69
C SER A 136 -11.81 -10.40 -14.09
N GLY A 137 -12.36 -11.59 -14.32
CA GLY A 137 -11.59 -12.77 -14.70
C GLY A 137 -10.68 -13.31 -13.61
N SER A 138 -10.87 -12.84 -12.37
CA SER A 138 -10.17 -13.29 -11.17
C SER A 138 -11.14 -13.66 -10.08
N ASP A 139 -10.77 -14.61 -9.23
CA ASP A 139 -11.60 -15.03 -8.11
C ASP A 139 -10.81 -14.98 -6.78
N PRO A 140 -10.80 -13.83 -6.09
CA PRO A 140 -10.09 -13.66 -4.82
C PRO A 140 -10.64 -14.54 -3.69
N ARG A 141 -11.82 -15.16 -3.84
CA ARG A 141 -12.45 -16.01 -2.83
C ARG A 141 -12.61 -15.32 -1.47
N TYR A 142 -13.15 -14.10 -1.47
CA TYR A 142 -13.33 -13.24 -0.29
C TYR A 142 -14.19 -13.88 0.81
N GLU A 143 -14.97 -14.90 0.52
CA GLU A 143 -15.72 -15.72 1.48
C GLU A 143 -14.81 -16.54 2.42
N HIS A 144 -13.57 -16.82 2.03
CA HIS A 144 -12.57 -17.53 2.86
C HIS A 144 -11.60 -16.59 3.59
N TRP A 145 -11.68 -15.28 3.31
CA TRP A 145 -10.80 -14.31 3.97
C TRP A 145 -11.23 -14.10 5.41
N PRO A 146 -10.30 -13.82 6.34
CA PRO A 146 -10.66 -13.50 7.71
C PRO A 146 -11.53 -12.25 7.79
N GLU A 147 -12.39 -12.22 8.80
CA GLU A 147 -13.18 -11.04 9.15
C GLU A 147 -12.29 -9.86 9.55
N SER A 148 -12.78 -8.64 9.34
CA SER A 148 -12.07 -7.44 9.80
C SER A 148 -11.89 -7.49 11.33
N PRO A 149 -10.67 -7.29 11.86
CA PRO A 149 -10.41 -7.26 13.30
C PRO A 149 -10.92 -5.98 13.97
N MET A 150 -11.38 -5.00 13.20
CA MET A 150 -11.91 -3.74 13.71
C MET A 150 -13.19 -3.94 14.54
N PRO A 151 -13.51 -3.06 15.51
CA PRO A 151 -14.70 -3.18 16.35
C PRO A 151 -15.99 -3.34 15.53
N LYS A 152 -16.88 -4.26 15.90
CA LYS A 152 -18.12 -4.57 15.16
C LYS A 152 -19.13 -3.41 15.11
N ASP A 153 -18.95 -2.41 15.97
CA ASP A 153 -19.75 -1.19 16.08
C ASP A 153 -18.99 0.04 15.59
N MET A 154 -17.88 -0.15 14.86
CA MET A 154 -16.97 0.93 14.44
C MET A 154 -17.70 2.10 13.76
N TYR A 155 -18.68 1.82 12.90
CA TYR A 155 -19.50 2.82 12.19
C TYR A 155 -20.88 3.05 12.83
N GLY A 156 -21.11 2.51 14.03
CA GLY A 156 -22.37 2.57 14.76
C GLY A 156 -23.42 1.63 14.20
N GLU A 157 -24.69 2.01 14.34
CA GLU A 157 -25.81 1.23 13.80
C GLU A 157 -25.68 1.06 12.28
N GLY A 158 -25.84 -0.19 11.82
CA GLY A 158 -25.70 -0.58 10.43
C GLY A 158 -24.25 -0.79 9.97
N THR A 159 -23.29 -0.94 10.88
CA THR A 159 -21.93 -1.41 10.54
C THR A 159 -22.03 -2.75 9.80
N ASP A 160 -21.30 -2.87 8.68
CA ASP A 160 -21.30 -4.02 7.74
C ASP A 160 -22.64 -4.37 7.09
N VAL A 161 -23.67 -3.55 7.27
CA VAL A 161 -24.93 -3.71 6.54
C VAL A 161 -24.80 -2.98 5.20
N ILE A 162 -24.73 -3.75 4.11
CA ILE A 162 -24.70 -3.20 2.75
C ILE A 162 -26.15 -2.95 2.30
N PRO A 163 -26.61 -1.70 2.17
CA PRO A 163 -27.96 -1.41 1.73
C PRO A 163 -28.16 -1.81 0.26
N TRP A 164 -29.39 -2.22 -0.07
CA TRP A 164 -29.83 -2.40 -1.47
C TRP A 164 -30.01 -1.02 -2.13
N SER A 165 -28.91 -0.30 -2.31
CA SER A 165 -28.86 1.03 -2.91
C SER A 165 -28.20 0.96 -4.29
N PHE A 166 -28.74 1.73 -5.24
CA PHE A 166 -28.13 1.99 -6.55
C PHE A 166 -27.05 3.06 -6.51
N ASP A 167 -26.66 3.55 -5.33
CA ASP A 167 -25.46 4.37 -5.13
C ASP A 167 -24.27 3.43 -4.84
N PRO A 168 -23.55 2.94 -5.88
CA PRO A 168 -22.43 2.03 -5.70
C PRO A 168 -21.29 2.65 -4.89
N ALA A 169 -21.24 3.98 -4.84
CA ALA A 169 -20.21 4.76 -4.18
C ALA A 169 -20.39 4.82 -2.66
N ARG A 170 -21.64 4.94 -2.17
CA ARG A 170 -21.90 5.07 -0.73
C ARG A 170 -22.31 3.78 -0.03
N LYS A 171 -22.64 2.72 -0.76
CA LYS A 171 -23.12 1.46 -0.16
C LYS A 171 -22.09 0.77 0.75
N TYR A 172 -20.79 1.05 0.58
CA TYR A 172 -19.72 0.49 1.42
C TYR A 172 -19.24 1.45 2.52
N LYS A 173 -19.84 2.63 2.68
CA LYS A 173 -19.37 3.65 3.64
C LYS A 173 -19.21 3.10 5.06
N LYS A 174 -20.16 2.28 5.52
CA LYS A 174 -20.19 1.70 6.88
C LYS A 174 -19.61 0.28 6.96
N VAL A 175 -18.87 -0.16 5.95
CA VAL A 175 -18.25 -1.49 5.92
C VAL A 175 -16.86 -1.40 6.50
N ARG A 176 -16.54 -2.30 7.43
CA ARG A 176 -15.18 -2.46 7.95
C ARG A 176 -14.29 -3.02 6.83
N PRO A 177 -13.09 -2.45 6.61
CA PRO A 177 -12.24 -2.89 5.52
C PRO A 177 -11.81 -4.33 5.75
N ARG A 178 -11.81 -5.10 4.66
CA ARG A 178 -11.33 -6.50 4.64
C ARG A 178 -10.85 -6.95 3.28
N CYS A 179 -11.05 -6.15 2.25
CA CYS A 179 -10.74 -6.49 0.87
C CYS A 179 -9.40 -5.86 0.49
N VAL A 180 -8.75 -6.35 -0.56
CA VAL A 180 -7.44 -5.82 -0.97
C VAL A 180 -7.57 -4.53 -1.78
N ASN A 181 -6.65 -3.60 -1.57
CA ASN A 181 -6.37 -2.48 -2.46
C ASN A 181 -4.90 -2.52 -2.87
N SER A 182 -4.59 -2.41 -4.16
CA SER A 182 -3.19 -2.49 -4.62
C SER A 182 -2.44 -1.14 -4.58
N GLY A 183 -2.99 -0.12 -3.93
CA GLY A 183 -2.43 1.24 -3.89
C GLY A 183 -1.08 1.33 -3.17
N LEU A 184 -0.90 0.56 -2.10
CA LEU A 184 0.40 0.34 -1.46
C LEU A 184 0.59 -1.14 -1.12
N ILE A 185 1.76 -1.67 -1.48
CA ILE A 185 2.24 -3.00 -1.10
C ILE A 185 3.64 -2.83 -0.53
N MET A 186 3.92 -3.36 0.65
CA MET A 186 5.25 -3.32 1.25
C MET A 186 5.61 -4.62 1.97
N GLY A 187 6.90 -4.89 2.11
CA GLY A 187 7.40 -6.06 2.83
C GLY A 187 8.88 -6.29 2.54
N SER A 188 9.46 -7.33 3.12
CA SER A 188 10.83 -7.73 2.77
C SER A 188 10.93 -8.08 1.28
N MET A 189 12.06 -7.74 0.65
CA MET A 189 12.29 -8.04 -0.76
C MET A 189 12.23 -9.54 -1.04
N GLY A 190 12.69 -10.37 -0.10
CA GLY A 190 12.61 -11.82 -0.20
C GLY A 190 11.17 -12.34 -0.27
N ALA A 191 10.32 -11.93 0.69
CA ALA A 191 8.93 -12.35 0.71
C ALA A 191 8.15 -11.79 -0.48
N LEU A 192 8.32 -10.49 -0.79
CA LEU A 192 7.69 -9.87 -1.95
C LEU A 192 8.05 -10.58 -3.25
N ARG A 193 9.33 -10.90 -3.46
CA ARG A 193 9.78 -11.66 -4.64
C ARG A 193 9.05 -13.00 -4.75
N ASP A 194 8.98 -13.76 -3.66
CA ASP A 194 8.34 -15.07 -3.65
C ASP A 194 6.82 -14.98 -3.92
N ALA A 195 6.12 -14.02 -3.31
CA ALA A 195 4.71 -13.74 -3.56
C ALA A 195 4.45 -13.29 -5.00
N LEU A 196 5.28 -12.40 -5.54
CA LEU A 196 5.13 -11.89 -6.90
C LEU A 196 5.46 -12.96 -7.96
N ARG A 197 6.37 -13.91 -7.67
CA ARG A 197 6.58 -15.09 -8.51
C ARG A 197 5.32 -15.94 -8.60
N ARG A 198 4.63 -16.14 -7.47
CA ARG A 198 3.32 -16.82 -7.45
C ARG A 198 2.28 -16.08 -8.29
N CYS A 199 2.22 -14.75 -8.19
CA CYS A 199 1.38 -13.92 -9.07
C CYS A 199 1.72 -14.15 -10.56
N LYS A 200 3.01 -14.12 -10.92
CA LYS A 200 3.49 -14.35 -12.30
C LYS A 200 3.13 -15.73 -12.84
N GLU A 201 3.24 -16.78 -12.03
CA GLU A 201 2.81 -18.13 -12.42
C GLU A 201 1.32 -18.20 -12.75
N LYS A 202 0.47 -17.54 -11.94
CA LYS A 202 -0.97 -17.45 -12.19
C LYS A 202 -1.26 -16.73 -13.50
N ILE A 203 -0.58 -15.61 -13.80
CA ILE A 203 -0.70 -14.92 -15.09
C ILE A 203 -0.41 -15.87 -16.25
N GLY A 204 0.69 -16.63 -16.18
CA GLY A 204 1.06 -17.58 -17.22
C GLY A 204 -0.04 -18.60 -17.51
N ARG A 205 -0.69 -19.14 -16.48
CA ARG A 205 -1.82 -20.09 -16.61
C ARG A 205 -3.07 -19.43 -17.18
N VAL A 206 -3.40 -18.23 -16.72
CA VAL A 206 -4.59 -17.48 -17.17
C VAL A 206 -4.46 -17.07 -18.65
N ALA A 207 -3.28 -16.60 -19.05
CA ALA A 207 -2.98 -16.28 -20.45
C ALA A 207 -3.05 -17.51 -21.36
N MET A 208 -2.55 -18.67 -20.91
CA MET A 208 -2.67 -19.94 -21.67
C MET A 208 -4.12 -20.40 -21.84
N ASN A 209 -5.00 -20.07 -20.88
CA ASN A 209 -6.40 -20.43 -20.90
C ASN A 209 -7.29 -19.40 -21.64
N GLY A 210 -6.69 -18.37 -22.25
CA GLY A 210 -7.42 -17.32 -22.99
C GLY A 210 -8.32 -16.44 -22.11
N ARG A 211 -8.17 -16.52 -20.78
CA ARG A 211 -8.90 -15.68 -19.83
C ARG A 211 -8.20 -14.33 -19.68
N GLN A 212 -8.99 -13.27 -19.56
CA GLN A 212 -8.50 -11.92 -19.48
C GLN A 212 -8.52 -11.42 -18.02
N LEU A 213 -7.37 -10.94 -17.53
CA LEU A 213 -7.23 -10.34 -16.19
C LEU A 213 -7.31 -8.82 -16.30
N TRP A 214 -8.24 -8.22 -15.58
CA TRP A 214 -8.52 -6.79 -15.76
C TRP A 214 -7.87 -5.88 -14.71
N SER A 215 -7.14 -6.45 -13.73
CA SER A 215 -6.58 -5.69 -12.60
C SER A 215 -5.37 -6.37 -11.94
N ASP A 216 -4.52 -5.58 -11.28
CA ASP A 216 -3.40 -6.00 -10.43
C ASP A 216 -3.91 -6.42 -9.05
N GLN A 217 -4.93 -5.71 -8.55
CA GLN A 217 -5.67 -6.03 -7.33
C GLN A 217 -6.33 -7.41 -7.42
N ALA A 218 -6.86 -7.76 -8.60
CA ALA A 218 -7.36 -9.10 -8.91
C ALA A 218 -6.32 -10.20 -8.66
N LEU A 219 -5.11 -10.01 -9.15
CA LEU A 219 -4.07 -11.04 -9.13
C LEU A 219 -3.49 -11.25 -7.74
N ILE A 220 -3.17 -10.15 -7.03
CA ILE A 220 -2.70 -10.26 -5.65
C ILE A 220 -3.83 -10.78 -4.75
N GLY A 221 -5.09 -10.38 -5.01
CA GLY A 221 -6.27 -10.89 -4.33
C GLY A 221 -6.42 -12.41 -4.47
N GLU A 222 -6.22 -12.99 -5.65
CA GLU A 222 -6.21 -14.45 -5.80
C GLU A 222 -5.09 -15.15 -5.01
N VAL A 223 -3.90 -14.54 -4.94
CA VAL A 223 -2.80 -15.15 -4.17
C VAL A 223 -3.09 -15.08 -2.67
N ILE A 224 -3.70 -13.99 -2.19
CA ILE A 224 -4.19 -13.88 -0.81
C ILE A 224 -5.31 -14.90 -0.57
N GLY A 225 -6.27 -15.05 -1.48
CA GLY A 225 -7.34 -16.04 -1.38
C GLY A 225 -6.81 -17.47 -1.29
N ASP A 226 -5.91 -17.86 -2.20
CA ASP A 226 -5.25 -19.18 -2.14
C ASP A 226 -4.53 -19.39 -0.77
N GLN A 227 -3.88 -18.35 -0.24
CA GLN A 227 -3.21 -18.39 1.07
C GLN A 227 -4.20 -18.59 2.22
N GLU A 228 -5.31 -17.83 2.26
CA GLU A 228 -6.29 -17.93 3.35
C GLU A 228 -7.05 -19.26 3.32
N ILE A 229 -7.36 -19.78 2.12
CA ILE A 229 -7.91 -21.13 1.95
C ILE A 229 -6.92 -22.19 2.44
N TRP A 230 -5.62 -22.02 2.16
CA TRP A 230 -4.60 -22.91 2.71
C TRP A 230 -4.55 -22.84 4.24
N ARG A 231 -4.60 -21.64 4.83
CA ARG A 231 -4.65 -21.46 6.30
C ARG A 231 -5.90 -22.11 6.91
N GLU A 232 -7.05 -22.02 6.26
CA GLU A 232 -8.28 -22.72 6.66
C GLU A 232 -8.08 -24.25 6.67
N TRP A 233 -7.53 -24.82 5.59
CA TRP A 233 -7.24 -26.25 5.53
C TRP A 233 -6.25 -26.68 6.62
N VAL A 234 -5.19 -25.91 6.87
CA VAL A 234 -4.21 -26.25 7.89
C VAL A 234 -4.83 -26.19 9.29
N ARG A 235 -5.69 -25.22 9.59
CA ARG A 235 -6.46 -25.20 10.85
C ARG A 235 -7.38 -26.42 10.98
N HIS A 236 -8.01 -26.86 9.89
CA HIS A 236 -8.80 -28.09 9.88
C HIS A 236 -7.94 -29.31 10.23
N LEU A 237 -6.75 -29.45 9.64
CA LEU A 237 -5.81 -30.52 10.00
C LEU A 237 -5.41 -30.43 11.47
N ALA A 238 -5.04 -29.23 11.94
CA ALA A 238 -4.62 -28.99 13.31
C ALA A 238 -5.71 -29.39 14.33
N SER A 239 -6.98 -29.10 14.02
CA SER A 239 -8.12 -29.46 14.88
C SER A 239 -8.35 -30.96 15.07
N SER A 240 -7.78 -31.78 14.18
CA SER A 240 -7.89 -33.25 14.22
C SER A 240 -6.58 -33.95 14.57
N TRP A 241 -5.54 -33.17 14.90
CA TRP A 241 -4.22 -33.69 15.25
C TRP A 241 -4.26 -34.43 16.60
N ASN A 242 -3.75 -35.66 16.61
CA ASN A 242 -3.69 -36.49 17.83
C ASN A 242 -2.27 -36.73 18.36
N GLY A 243 -1.28 -35.95 17.89
CA GLY A 243 0.14 -36.14 18.21
C GLY A 243 0.90 -37.05 17.24
N SER A 244 0.24 -37.66 16.24
CA SER A 244 0.91 -38.48 15.23
C SER A 244 0.30 -38.37 13.84
N ILE A 245 -1.03 -38.25 13.74
CA ILE A 245 -1.75 -38.10 12.48
C ILE A 245 -2.84 -37.04 12.62
N ALA A 246 -3.09 -36.30 11.53
CA ALA A 246 -4.26 -35.46 11.37
C ALA A 246 -5.26 -36.15 10.43
N ASN A 247 -6.55 -35.99 10.69
CA ASN A 247 -7.57 -36.44 9.75
C ASN A 247 -7.56 -35.55 8.51
N ASN A 248 -7.34 -36.15 7.34
CA ASN A 248 -7.34 -35.45 6.05
C ASN A 248 -8.56 -35.85 5.21
N ASP A 249 -9.70 -36.11 5.86
CA ASP A 249 -10.96 -36.36 5.17
C ASP A 249 -11.47 -35.08 4.48
N LYS A 250 -11.21 -34.99 3.18
CA LYS A 250 -11.59 -33.84 2.36
C LYS A 250 -13.04 -33.86 1.88
N THR A 251 -13.83 -34.90 2.21
CA THR A 251 -15.19 -35.05 1.71
C THR A 251 -16.15 -33.99 2.29
N SER A 252 -15.86 -33.53 3.51
CA SER A 252 -16.64 -32.50 4.21
C SER A 252 -16.17 -31.07 3.92
N LEU A 253 -15.03 -30.90 3.24
CA LEU A 253 -14.45 -29.60 2.91
C LEU A 253 -15.13 -28.98 1.68
N ASP A 254 -15.19 -27.65 1.66
CA ASP A 254 -15.53 -26.89 0.46
C ASP A 254 -14.59 -27.24 -0.71
N ASP A 255 -15.11 -27.17 -1.94
CA ASP A 255 -14.37 -27.54 -3.15
C ASP A 255 -13.10 -26.69 -3.34
N ALA A 256 -13.13 -25.41 -2.95
CA ALA A 256 -11.96 -24.52 -2.98
C ALA A 256 -10.85 -25.02 -2.05
N VAL A 257 -11.23 -25.37 -0.82
CA VAL A 257 -10.33 -25.89 0.21
C VAL A 257 -9.73 -27.23 -0.22
N ARG A 258 -10.55 -28.12 -0.81
CA ARG A 258 -10.07 -29.40 -1.35
C ARG A 258 -9.04 -29.21 -2.46
N SER A 259 -9.28 -28.29 -3.40
CA SER A 259 -8.37 -28.02 -4.51
C SER A 259 -7.01 -27.50 -4.04
N ILE A 260 -7.00 -26.58 -3.08
CA ILE A 260 -5.76 -26.05 -2.48
C ILE A 260 -5.04 -27.13 -1.67
N ALA A 261 -5.77 -27.95 -0.90
CA ALA A 261 -5.19 -29.07 -0.16
C ALA A 261 -4.51 -30.09 -1.09
N ASP A 262 -5.14 -30.47 -2.21
CA ASP A 262 -4.55 -31.38 -3.20
C ASP A 262 -3.27 -30.80 -3.81
N ALA A 263 -3.28 -29.53 -4.20
CA ALA A 263 -2.09 -28.86 -4.72
C ALA A 263 -0.96 -28.75 -3.68
N ALA A 264 -1.30 -28.49 -2.42
CA ALA A 264 -0.34 -28.39 -1.32
C ALA A 264 0.35 -29.74 -1.06
N LEU A 265 -0.41 -30.85 -1.10
CA LEU A 265 0.16 -32.20 -0.97
C LEU A 265 1.08 -32.59 -2.15
N LEU A 266 0.93 -31.95 -3.31
CA LEU A 266 1.85 -32.07 -4.44
C LEU A 266 3.08 -31.15 -4.34
N GLY A 267 3.25 -30.45 -3.21
CA GLY A 267 4.41 -29.60 -2.92
C GLY A 267 4.24 -28.13 -3.33
N GLN A 268 3.04 -27.70 -3.72
CA GLN A 268 2.80 -26.29 -4.03
C GLN A 268 2.74 -25.45 -2.75
N ARG A 269 3.51 -24.35 -2.71
CA ARG A 269 3.50 -23.39 -1.60
C ARG A 269 2.36 -22.38 -1.73
N PHE A 270 1.70 -22.10 -0.61
CA PHE A 270 0.59 -21.13 -0.51
C PHE A 270 0.76 -20.08 0.59
N GLU A 271 1.66 -20.30 1.56
CA GLU A 271 1.95 -19.32 2.60
C GLU A 271 3.06 -18.36 2.18
N PHE A 272 2.71 -17.08 2.03
CA PHE A 272 3.60 -16.01 1.59
C PHE A 272 3.72 -14.86 2.60
N GLY A 273 3.10 -14.98 3.78
CA GLY A 273 3.10 -13.96 4.81
C GLY A 273 2.39 -12.68 4.40
N ILE A 274 1.41 -12.78 3.48
CA ILE A 274 0.65 -11.61 3.03
C ILE A 274 -0.44 -11.32 4.06
N GLY A 275 -0.52 -10.05 4.45
CA GLY A 275 -1.61 -9.53 5.26
C GLY A 275 -1.99 -8.11 4.85
N LEU A 276 -2.85 -7.53 5.66
CA LEU A 276 -3.69 -6.40 5.28
C LEU A 276 -3.60 -5.29 6.34
N ASP A 277 -3.50 -4.03 5.90
CA ASP A 277 -3.64 -2.86 6.77
C ASP A 277 -5.12 -2.59 7.06
N TYR A 278 -5.71 -3.36 7.98
CA TYR A 278 -7.10 -3.20 8.40
C TYR A 278 -7.38 -1.86 9.11
N ASN A 279 -6.35 -1.22 9.65
CA ASN A 279 -6.46 -0.05 10.52
C ASN A 279 -6.35 1.28 9.76
N PHE A 280 -6.16 1.23 8.42
CA PHE A 280 -5.99 2.42 7.58
C PHE A 280 -4.79 3.29 8.00
N THR A 281 -3.74 2.69 8.56
CA THR A 281 -2.61 3.42 9.15
C THR A 281 -1.53 3.77 8.12
N THR A 282 -1.45 3.05 7.00
CA THR A 282 -0.45 3.28 5.95
C THR A 282 -0.93 4.32 4.95
N ALA A 283 -1.43 3.92 3.79
CA ALA A 283 -1.91 4.80 2.74
C ALA A 283 -3.28 4.34 2.21
N PRO A 284 -4.33 4.42 3.05
CA PRO A 284 -5.63 3.85 2.73
C PRO A 284 -6.26 4.52 1.50
N PRO A 285 -6.99 3.75 0.67
CA PRO A 285 -7.82 4.30 -0.39
C PRO A 285 -8.94 5.17 0.19
N THR A 286 -9.23 6.26 -0.51
CA THR A 286 -10.38 7.12 -0.21
C THR A 286 -11.66 6.65 -0.89
N CYS A 287 -11.61 5.64 -1.76
CA CYS A 287 -12.79 5.00 -2.32
C CYS A 287 -13.59 4.30 -1.23
N SER A 288 -14.91 4.48 -1.23
CA SER A 288 -15.82 3.99 -0.17
C SER A 288 -15.57 4.59 1.23
N ALA A 289 -14.59 5.50 1.35
CA ALA A 289 -14.20 6.20 2.57
C ALA A 289 -14.08 7.71 2.30
N GLU A 290 -14.85 8.23 1.34
CA GLU A 290 -14.70 9.59 0.85
C GLU A 290 -14.98 10.63 1.93
N GLU A 291 -15.89 10.33 2.86
CA GLU A 291 -16.36 11.26 3.88
C GLU A 291 -15.79 10.93 5.27
N ASP A 292 -14.88 9.96 5.36
CA ASP A 292 -14.37 9.42 6.63
C ASP A 292 -13.21 10.24 7.20
N GLY A 293 -12.55 11.05 6.37
CA GLY A 293 -11.41 11.85 6.77
C GLY A 293 -11.34 13.22 6.11
N TYR A 294 -10.69 14.15 6.81
CA TYR A 294 -10.43 15.51 6.34
C TYR A 294 -9.17 16.10 6.99
N PHE A 295 -8.71 17.26 6.50
CA PHE A 295 -7.57 17.96 7.06
C PHE A 295 -7.95 18.69 8.35
N VAL A 296 -7.25 18.41 9.45
CA VAL A 296 -7.47 19.01 10.76
C VAL A 296 -6.16 19.37 11.47
N ASN A 297 -6.22 20.32 12.39
CA ASN A 297 -5.17 20.60 13.36
C ASN A 297 -5.41 19.72 14.60
N LEU A 298 -4.49 18.80 14.88
CA LEU A 298 -4.68 17.76 15.90
C LEU A 298 -4.60 18.28 17.35
N SER A 299 -4.05 19.49 17.55
CA SER A 299 -4.09 20.18 18.84
C SER A 299 -5.37 21.01 19.03
N ASP A 300 -6.14 21.28 17.97
CA ASP A 300 -7.42 21.99 18.02
C ASP A 300 -8.56 20.99 18.27
N VAL A 301 -8.87 20.78 19.56
CA VAL A 301 -9.93 19.87 20.01
C VAL A 301 -11.30 20.25 19.42
N ALA A 302 -11.58 21.54 19.24
CA ALA A 302 -12.85 21.99 18.69
C ALA A 302 -12.96 21.63 17.20
N ASN A 303 -11.88 21.83 16.44
CA ASN A 303 -11.82 21.43 15.03
C ASN A 303 -11.95 19.92 14.86
N VAL A 304 -11.20 19.13 15.65
CA VAL A 304 -11.26 17.66 15.63
C VAL A 304 -12.67 17.17 15.97
N THR A 305 -13.31 17.76 16.99
CA THR A 305 -14.68 17.39 17.39
C THR A 305 -15.67 17.70 16.27
N SER A 306 -15.64 18.92 15.73
CA SER A 306 -16.56 19.34 14.67
C SER A 306 -16.43 18.50 13.40
N GLU A 307 -15.21 18.14 12.98
CA GLU A 307 -15.03 17.32 11.77
C GLU A 307 -15.36 15.83 12.03
N SER A 308 -15.12 15.31 13.24
CA SER A 308 -15.56 13.96 13.63
C SER A 308 -17.08 13.83 13.62
N GLU A 309 -17.79 14.83 14.17
CA GLU A 309 -19.26 14.90 14.15
C GLU A 309 -19.79 14.97 12.71
N LYS A 310 -19.15 15.79 11.87
CA LYS A 310 -19.51 15.94 10.45
C LYS A 310 -19.28 14.67 9.63
N ALA A 311 -18.22 13.91 9.93
CA ALA A 311 -17.99 12.58 9.34
C ALA A 311 -19.02 11.53 9.81
N GLY A 312 -19.64 11.76 10.97
CA GLY A 312 -20.64 10.88 11.57
C GLY A 312 -20.05 9.80 12.47
N VAL A 313 -18.91 10.06 13.11
CA VAL A 313 -18.30 9.14 14.07
C VAL A 313 -19.24 8.95 15.27
N PRO A 314 -19.56 7.72 15.66
CA PRO A 314 -20.41 7.48 16.83
C PRO A 314 -19.63 7.73 18.12
N GLY A 315 -20.22 8.52 19.03
CA GLY A 315 -19.63 8.82 20.34
C GLY A 315 -18.60 9.97 20.29
N PRO A 316 -17.68 10.05 21.27
CA PRO A 316 -16.67 11.09 21.30
C PRO A 316 -15.60 10.90 20.20
N PRO A 317 -14.88 11.97 19.82
CA PRO A 317 -13.76 11.88 18.88
C PRO A 317 -12.72 10.85 19.32
N ARG A 318 -12.22 10.06 18.37
CA ARG A 318 -11.23 8.98 18.58
C ARG A 318 -9.78 9.44 18.43
N ILE A 319 -9.58 10.72 18.15
CA ILE A 319 -8.27 11.32 17.88
C ILE A 319 -7.73 11.91 19.19
N HIS A 320 -6.50 11.56 19.55
CA HIS A 320 -5.87 11.97 20.81
C HIS A 320 -4.60 12.83 20.63
N GLY A 321 -4.48 13.48 19.47
CA GLY A 321 -3.35 14.34 19.09
C GLY A 321 -2.50 13.75 17.96
N PRO A 322 -1.28 14.27 17.76
CA PRO A 322 -0.37 13.79 16.73
C PRO A 322 0.03 12.32 16.89
N PRO A 323 0.30 11.61 15.78
CA PRO A 323 0.86 10.26 15.81
C PRO A 323 2.08 10.18 16.76
N PRO A 324 2.05 9.31 17.78
CA PRO A 324 3.14 9.20 18.77
C PRO A 324 4.49 8.85 18.14
N GLU A 325 4.48 8.13 17.00
CA GLU A 325 5.65 7.70 16.24
C GLU A 325 6.50 8.90 15.78
N LEU A 326 5.88 10.05 15.55
CA LEU A 326 6.57 11.29 15.12
C LEU A 326 7.56 11.81 16.17
N ARG A 327 7.37 11.48 17.45
CA ARG A 327 8.29 11.89 18.53
C ARG A 327 9.64 11.20 18.45
N ARG A 328 9.71 10.04 17.78
CA ARG A 328 10.92 9.22 17.60
C ARG A 328 11.57 9.43 16.24
N SER A 329 11.09 10.38 15.43
CA SER A 329 11.63 10.57 14.09
C SER A 329 13.10 11.03 14.16
N PRO A 330 14.04 10.33 13.48
CA PRO A 330 15.45 10.76 13.42
C PRO A 330 15.67 11.96 12.48
N ASP A 331 14.59 12.47 11.87
CA ASP A 331 14.64 13.49 10.84
C ASP A 331 14.88 14.90 11.41
N LYS A 332 16.09 15.43 11.19
CA LYS A 332 16.47 16.77 11.64
C LYS A 332 15.76 17.89 10.87
N ILE A 333 15.48 17.70 9.57
CA ILE A 333 14.80 18.71 8.74
C ILE A 333 13.36 18.90 9.24
N LEU A 334 12.71 17.82 9.67
CA LEU A 334 11.35 17.85 10.19
C LEU A 334 11.25 18.10 11.71
N SER A 335 12.37 18.17 12.42
CA SER A 335 12.41 18.28 13.89
C SER A 335 11.72 19.54 14.45
N GLY A 336 11.66 20.62 13.65
CA GLY A 336 10.97 21.86 14.01
C GLY A 336 9.46 21.84 13.77
N THR A 337 8.92 20.79 13.14
CA THR A 337 7.49 20.72 12.79
C THR A 337 6.64 20.50 14.04
N ASN A 338 5.79 21.49 14.35
CA ASN A 338 4.75 21.31 15.36
C ASN A 338 3.58 20.51 14.75
N TRP A 339 3.69 19.18 14.77
CA TRP A 339 2.73 18.24 14.21
C TRP A 339 1.30 18.39 14.74
N GLY A 340 1.15 18.96 15.94
CA GLY A 340 -0.16 19.29 16.49
C GLY A 340 -0.83 20.42 15.72
N SER A 341 -0.06 21.40 15.26
CA SER A 341 -0.60 22.66 14.72
C SER A 341 -0.74 22.71 13.20
N VAL A 342 -0.13 21.75 12.49
CA VAL A 342 -0.21 21.67 11.03
C VAL A 342 -1.44 20.88 10.58
N PRO A 343 -2.01 21.20 9.40
CA PRO A 343 -3.15 20.45 8.87
C PRO A 343 -2.72 19.07 8.40
N LEU A 344 -3.28 18.02 9.00
CA LEU A 344 -3.06 16.63 8.62
C LEU A 344 -4.39 16.02 8.18
N TYR A 345 -4.39 15.27 7.08
CA TYR A 345 -5.54 14.44 6.73
C TYR A 345 -5.65 13.33 7.78
N THR A 346 -6.79 13.24 8.44
CA THR A 346 -7.03 12.28 9.51
C THR A 346 -8.33 11.56 9.24
N ASP A 347 -8.30 10.23 9.34
CA ASP A 347 -9.51 9.42 9.31
C ASP A 347 -10.15 9.43 10.71
N PHE A 348 -11.40 9.87 10.77
CA PHE A 348 -12.10 10.08 12.04
C PHE A 348 -12.68 8.80 12.64
N PHE A 349 -12.99 7.79 11.82
CA PHE A 349 -13.50 6.51 12.31
C PHE A 349 -12.36 5.67 12.90
N PHE A 350 -11.21 5.62 12.23
CA PHE A 350 -10.03 4.94 12.75
C PHE A 350 -9.30 5.75 13.81
N GLY A 351 -9.54 7.07 13.88
CA GLY A 351 -8.85 7.97 14.79
C GLY A 351 -7.36 8.12 14.44
N VAL A 352 -7.00 7.95 13.17
CA VAL A 352 -5.61 7.83 12.70
C VAL A 352 -5.30 8.85 11.61
N THR A 353 -4.13 9.45 11.70
CA THR A 353 -3.52 10.16 10.58
C THR A 353 -2.71 9.15 9.76
N PRO A 354 -3.13 8.75 8.56
CA PRO A 354 -2.37 7.82 7.73
C PRO A 354 -1.05 8.42 7.26
N VAL A 355 -0.09 7.57 6.90
CA VAL A 355 1.19 7.97 6.31
C VAL A 355 1.01 8.73 5.00
N GLY A 356 0.06 8.28 4.17
CA GLY A 356 -0.27 8.92 2.90
C GLY A 356 -1.76 8.82 2.59
N ILE A 357 -2.17 9.51 1.54
CA ILE A 357 -3.55 9.55 1.06
C ILE A 357 -3.58 8.97 -0.35
N HIS A 358 -4.37 7.91 -0.55
CA HIS A 358 -4.64 7.38 -1.87
C HIS A 358 -5.94 8.00 -2.42
N HIS A 359 -5.79 8.95 -3.34
CA HIS A 359 -6.86 9.74 -3.95
C HIS A 359 -7.61 8.97 -5.05
N ASN A 360 -8.25 7.86 -4.71
CA ASN A 360 -9.04 7.05 -5.62
C ASN A 360 -10.57 7.17 -5.44
N ALA A 361 -11.04 8.13 -4.64
CA ALA A 361 -12.45 8.50 -4.49
C ALA A 361 -13.16 8.73 -5.85
N TYR A 362 -14.01 7.81 -6.29
CA TYR A 362 -14.63 7.87 -7.63
C TYR A 362 -15.98 8.58 -7.66
N VAL A 363 -16.62 8.77 -6.49
CA VAL A 363 -17.95 9.40 -6.38
C VAL A 363 -17.94 10.81 -6.96
N ASN A 364 -18.88 11.13 -7.84
CA ASN A 364 -19.09 12.49 -8.37
C ASN A 364 -17.81 13.19 -8.90
N GLY A 365 -16.84 12.42 -9.42
CA GLY A 365 -15.56 12.97 -9.91
C GLY A 365 -14.64 13.50 -8.81
N LEU A 366 -14.82 13.09 -7.55
CA LEU A 366 -14.07 13.56 -6.39
C LEU A 366 -12.56 13.37 -6.54
N LYS A 367 -12.08 12.28 -7.12
CA LYS A 367 -10.65 12.06 -7.41
C LYS A 367 -10.03 13.25 -8.13
N GLY A 368 -10.59 13.62 -9.27
CA GLY A 368 -10.09 14.74 -10.06
C GLY A 368 -10.20 16.08 -9.32
N LEU A 369 -11.27 16.28 -8.55
CA LEU A 369 -11.45 17.49 -7.73
C LEU A 369 -10.39 17.58 -6.62
N ARG A 370 -10.16 16.51 -5.86
CA ARG A 370 -9.19 16.45 -4.75
C ARG A 370 -7.77 16.64 -5.26
N LEU A 371 -7.38 15.94 -6.34
CA LEU A 371 -6.05 16.09 -6.94
C LEU A 371 -5.74 17.55 -7.35
N ARG A 372 -6.77 18.35 -7.65
CA ARG A 372 -6.63 19.78 -7.97
C ARG A 372 -6.72 20.71 -6.76
N THR A 373 -7.54 20.40 -5.75
CA THR A 373 -7.95 21.34 -4.69
C THR A 373 -7.45 20.99 -3.29
N TRP A 374 -6.77 19.85 -3.12
CA TRP A 374 -6.21 19.43 -1.83
C TRP A 374 -4.69 19.52 -1.79
N TRP A 375 -4.03 19.76 -2.92
CA TRP A 375 -2.56 19.82 -2.94
C TRP A 375 -2.01 20.97 -2.07
N ASP A 376 -2.68 22.12 -2.11
CA ASP A 376 -2.38 23.30 -1.29
C ASP A 376 -2.80 23.16 0.18
N LYS A 377 -3.55 22.11 0.54
CA LYS A 377 -3.92 21.78 1.92
C LYS A 377 -2.85 20.94 2.63
N MET A 378 -1.95 20.30 1.89
CA MET A 378 -0.87 19.51 2.47
C MET A 378 0.02 20.43 3.31
N TRP A 379 0.34 20.03 4.55
CA TRP A 379 1.04 20.89 5.49
C TRP A 379 2.40 21.40 4.99
N TYR A 380 3.07 20.62 4.15
CA TYR A 380 4.37 20.98 3.59
C TYR A 380 4.25 21.94 2.41
N TYR A 381 3.07 22.11 1.79
CA TYR A 381 2.90 22.88 0.55
C TYR A 381 3.54 24.29 0.61
N PRO A 382 3.31 25.10 1.67
CA PRO A 382 3.89 26.44 1.76
C PRO A 382 5.43 26.48 1.85
N GLN A 383 6.05 25.36 2.24
CA GLN A 383 7.50 25.22 2.44
C GLN A 383 8.10 24.10 1.58
N LEU A 384 7.35 23.61 0.59
CA LEU A 384 7.66 22.39 -0.15
C LEU A 384 9.01 22.52 -0.87
N ARG A 385 9.23 23.67 -1.52
CA ARG A 385 10.48 23.96 -2.21
C ARG A 385 11.66 23.91 -1.26
N ASP A 386 11.55 24.59 -0.11
CA ASP A 386 12.65 24.69 0.85
C ASP A 386 12.97 23.33 1.48
N LEU A 387 11.96 22.49 1.72
CA LEU A 387 12.16 21.11 2.15
C LEU A 387 12.89 20.28 1.09
N ILE A 388 12.46 20.34 -0.18
CA ILE A 388 13.11 19.59 -1.27
C ILE A 388 14.56 20.04 -1.47
N VAL A 389 14.83 21.35 -1.49
CA VAL A 389 16.18 21.88 -1.66
C VAL A 389 17.09 21.41 -0.52
N GLN A 390 16.60 21.44 0.72
CA GLN A 390 17.35 20.92 1.87
C GLN A 390 17.67 19.43 1.69
N ARG A 391 16.72 18.62 1.23
CA ARG A 391 16.90 17.17 1.01
C ARG A 391 17.93 16.88 -0.07
N LEU A 392 17.83 17.54 -1.21
CA LEU A 392 18.72 17.30 -2.34
C LEU A 392 20.16 17.79 -2.10
N ASN A 393 20.33 18.74 -1.19
CA ASN A 393 21.64 19.26 -0.76
C ASN A 393 22.17 18.57 0.50
N ASP A 394 21.44 17.58 1.02
CA ASP A 394 21.85 16.83 2.19
C ASP A 394 22.80 15.69 1.82
N ASP A 395 24.09 16.00 1.72
CA ASP A 395 25.10 15.01 1.36
C ASP A 395 25.31 13.90 2.42
N ASP A 396 24.72 14.02 3.62
CA ASP A 396 24.78 13.04 4.72
C ASP A 396 23.55 12.10 4.78
N GLU A 397 22.56 12.27 3.89
CA GLU A 397 21.29 11.51 3.87
C GLU A 397 21.43 9.97 3.93
N SER A 398 22.29 9.30 3.14
CA SER A 398 22.44 7.84 3.15
C SER A 398 23.12 7.30 4.41
N GLU A 399 23.87 8.14 5.12
CA GLU A 399 24.48 7.75 6.40
C GLU A 399 23.51 7.90 7.57
N ARG A 400 22.38 8.58 7.38
CA ARG A 400 21.36 8.73 8.43
C ARG A 400 20.35 7.59 8.41
N PRO A 401 19.93 7.12 9.60
CA PRO A 401 18.79 6.25 9.71
C PRO A 401 17.51 6.93 9.21
N LEU A 402 16.75 6.23 8.36
CA LEU A 402 15.36 6.59 8.04
C LEU A 402 14.44 6.31 9.23
N ALA A 403 14.75 5.25 9.98
CA ALA A 403 14.03 4.82 11.18
C ALA A 403 14.92 3.96 12.07
N GLU A 404 14.67 4.02 13.37
CA GLU A 404 15.08 3.01 14.34
C GLU A 404 13.80 2.54 15.02
N VAL A 405 13.45 1.26 14.84
CA VAL A 405 12.20 0.67 15.36
C VAL A 405 12.48 -0.11 16.64
N GLU A 406 11.43 -0.38 17.42
CA GLU A 406 11.53 -0.93 18.80
C GLU A 406 12.40 -2.18 18.97
N ASP A 407 12.51 -3.02 17.93
CA ASP A 407 13.30 -4.25 17.95
C ASP A 407 14.80 -4.02 17.67
N GLY A 408 15.26 -2.77 17.67
CA GLY A 408 16.66 -2.38 17.40
C GLY A 408 17.06 -2.44 15.92
N ILE A 409 16.07 -2.61 15.02
CA ILE A 409 16.30 -2.60 13.58
C ILE A 409 16.47 -1.15 13.11
N VAL A 410 17.55 -0.89 12.38
CA VAL A 410 17.88 0.41 11.81
C VAL A 410 17.71 0.38 10.30
N TYR A 411 16.82 1.21 9.78
CA TYR A 411 16.59 1.37 8.35
C TYR A 411 17.42 2.51 7.78
N ARG A 412 17.96 2.30 6.58
CA ARG A 412 18.75 3.28 5.82
C ARG A 412 18.24 3.32 4.39
N ALA A 413 18.47 4.44 3.70
CA ALA A 413 18.15 4.55 2.29
C ALA A 413 19.05 3.65 1.44
N ASP A 414 18.51 3.14 0.32
CA ASP A 414 19.29 2.52 -0.77
C ASP A 414 20.09 3.61 -1.48
N GLY A 415 21.26 3.90 -0.92
CA GLY A 415 22.23 4.84 -1.48
C GLY A 415 21.78 6.30 -1.49
N HIS A 416 22.65 7.13 -2.09
CA HIS A 416 22.47 8.56 -2.26
C HIS A 416 22.10 8.87 -3.71
N HIS A 417 20.82 9.14 -3.96
CA HIS A 417 20.31 9.48 -5.28
C HIS A 417 19.61 10.83 -5.24
N LYS A 418 20.06 11.77 -6.09
CA LYS A 418 19.45 13.10 -6.20
C LYS A 418 18.33 13.18 -7.24
N THR A 419 18.10 12.10 -7.99
CA THR A 419 17.06 11.99 -9.00
C THR A 419 16.41 10.61 -9.00
N ALA A 420 15.17 10.55 -9.47
CA ALA A 420 14.49 9.29 -9.69
C ALA A 420 15.22 8.45 -10.76
N ARG A 421 15.07 7.12 -10.68
CA ARG A 421 15.66 6.17 -11.65
C ARG A 421 14.57 5.43 -12.40
N VAL A 422 14.73 5.21 -13.68
CA VAL A 422 13.84 4.38 -14.50
C VAL A 422 14.39 2.96 -14.58
N PHE A 423 13.58 1.98 -14.18
CA PHE A 423 13.89 0.56 -14.35
C PHE A 423 13.62 0.10 -15.79
N SER A 424 14.69 -0.27 -16.49
CA SER A 424 14.72 -0.70 -17.88
C SER A 424 15.38 -2.09 -18.01
N PRO A 425 14.62 -3.19 -17.89
CA PRO A 425 15.18 -4.54 -17.92
C PRO A 425 15.78 -4.95 -19.27
N ARG A 426 15.45 -4.23 -20.36
CA ARG A 426 15.96 -4.48 -21.71
C ARG A 426 16.83 -3.33 -22.23
N ASN A 427 17.50 -2.60 -21.35
CA ASN A 427 18.37 -1.52 -21.78
C ASN A 427 19.55 -2.07 -22.61
N PRO A 428 19.75 -1.61 -23.86
CA PRO A 428 20.87 -2.05 -24.71
C PRO A 428 22.25 -1.80 -24.09
N SER A 429 22.40 -0.81 -23.19
CA SER A 429 23.67 -0.54 -22.50
C SER A 429 23.97 -1.50 -21.34
N GLY A 430 23.03 -2.39 -21.00
CA GLY A 430 23.11 -3.26 -19.82
C GLY A 430 22.75 -2.56 -18.50
N GLN A 431 22.65 -1.23 -18.47
CA GLN A 431 22.25 -0.48 -17.28
C GLN A 431 20.75 -0.61 -17.02
N ARG A 432 20.37 -1.37 -15.99
CA ARG A 432 18.96 -1.61 -15.66
C ARG A 432 18.27 -0.44 -14.95
N PHE A 433 19.00 0.48 -14.33
CA PHE A 433 18.45 1.64 -13.62
C PHE A 433 19.08 2.94 -14.14
N VAL A 434 18.29 3.77 -14.83
CA VAL A 434 18.77 4.97 -15.54
C VAL A 434 18.21 6.23 -14.88
N PRO A 435 19.02 7.22 -14.48
CA PRO A 435 18.52 8.48 -13.92
C PRO A 435 17.59 9.24 -14.87
N ILE A 436 16.58 9.91 -14.33
CA ILE A 436 15.68 10.81 -15.09
C ILE A 436 15.60 12.17 -14.41
N ALA A 437 15.70 13.24 -15.21
CA ALA A 437 15.61 14.62 -14.72
C ALA A 437 14.17 15.01 -14.37
N TRP A 438 14.00 16.05 -13.54
CA TRP A 438 12.70 16.54 -13.11
C TRP A 438 11.76 16.90 -14.25
N ASP A 439 12.24 17.58 -15.30
CA ASP A 439 11.43 17.87 -16.48
C ASP A 439 10.93 16.59 -17.16
N GLY A 440 11.76 15.55 -17.18
CA GLY A 440 11.40 14.23 -17.70
C GLY A 440 10.32 13.53 -16.88
N VAL A 441 10.24 13.79 -15.58
CA VAL A 441 9.22 13.21 -14.69
C VAL A 441 7.94 14.04 -14.68
N CYS A 442 8.08 15.35 -14.58
CA CYS A 442 7.01 16.26 -14.17
C CYS A 442 6.28 16.89 -15.36
N GLN A 443 6.96 17.12 -16.49
CA GLN A 443 6.43 17.92 -17.58
C GLN A 443 5.84 17.05 -18.70
N SER A 444 4.51 17.03 -18.81
CA SER A 444 3.86 16.60 -20.04
C SER A 444 3.88 17.74 -21.06
N LYS A 445 4.20 17.43 -22.33
CA LYS A 445 4.18 18.41 -23.45
C LYS A 445 2.79 19.04 -23.67
N ALA A 446 1.73 18.42 -23.16
CA ALA A 446 0.35 18.82 -23.40
C ALA A 446 -0.19 19.91 -22.44
N SER A 447 0.45 20.15 -21.29
CA SER A 447 -0.12 20.99 -20.23
C SER A 447 0.04 22.49 -20.46
N GLY A 448 1.05 22.92 -21.23
CA GLY A 448 1.38 24.33 -21.50
C GLY A 448 1.86 25.15 -20.30
N LYS A 449 1.60 24.68 -19.06
CA LYS A 449 2.09 25.24 -17.81
C LYS A 449 3.37 24.55 -17.36
N MET A 450 4.26 25.31 -16.75
CA MET A 450 5.48 24.77 -16.18
C MET A 450 5.15 24.01 -14.89
N TRP A 451 5.72 22.81 -14.74
CA TRP A 451 5.41 21.95 -13.60
C TRP A 451 5.71 22.59 -12.24
N TYR A 452 6.75 23.43 -12.15
CA TYR A 452 7.14 24.08 -10.90
C TYR A 452 6.12 25.15 -10.46
N ASP A 453 5.43 25.81 -11.39
CA ASP A 453 4.37 26.76 -11.05
C ASP A 453 3.16 26.05 -10.46
N GLU A 454 2.79 24.89 -11.01
CA GLU A 454 1.69 24.08 -10.49
C GLU A 454 2.05 23.33 -9.18
N LEU A 455 3.31 22.92 -9.05
CA LEU A 455 3.78 22.16 -7.89
C LEU A 455 3.98 23.06 -6.66
N PHE A 456 4.67 24.19 -6.81
CA PHE A 456 5.07 25.05 -5.68
C PHE A 456 4.12 26.23 -5.46
N GLY A 457 3.58 26.81 -6.53
CA GLY A 457 2.70 27.99 -6.43
C GLY A 457 3.34 29.22 -5.77
N ASP A 458 4.68 29.31 -5.79
CA ASP A 458 5.44 30.31 -5.03
C ASP A 458 6.08 31.41 -5.88
N GLU A 459 5.84 31.40 -7.20
CA GLU A 459 6.36 32.36 -8.19
C GLU A 459 7.90 32.46 -8.25
N LYS A 460 8.64 31.50 -7.66
CA LYS A 460 10.12 31.49 -7.67
C LYS A 460 10.73 30.84 -8.92
N GLY A 461 9.91 30.31 -9.84
CA GLY A 461 10.36 29.69 -11.08
C GLY A 461 10.94 28.27 -10.89
N PRO A 462 11.85 27.82 -11.78
CA PRO A 462 12.42 26.47 -11.76
C PRO A 462 13.05 26.09 -10.42
N LEU A 463 13.05 24.79 -10.10
CA LEU A 463 13.77 24.27 -8.93
C LEU A 463 15.29 24.40 -9.16
N GLN A 464 15.95 25.19 -8.30
CA GLN A 464 17.40 25.30 -8.25
C GLN A 464 17.87 24.41 -7.10
N VAL A 465 18.78 23.47 -7.41
CA VAL A 465 19.33 22.50 -6.45
C VAL A 465 20.80 22.80 -6.28
#